data_AF-A0A7V6B573-F1
#
_entry.id   AF-A0A7V6B573-F1
#
_cell.length_a   1.000
_cell.length_b   1.000
_cell.length_c   1.000
_cell.angle_alpha   90.00
_cell.angle_beta   90.00
_cell.angle_gamma   90.00
#
_symmetry.space_group_name_H-M   'P 1'
#
loop_
_entity.id
_entity.type
_entity.pdbx_description
1 polymer ?
#
loop_
_entity_poly.entity_id
_entity_poly.type
_entity_poly.pdbx_seq_one_letter_code
_entity_poly.pdbx_strand_id
1 'polypeptide(L)'
;MAHMRGLELVCICKRRAFEIMYEDGKYVDLRGREVEGLLDMTCFHCMASYYTLEGDEEIEFCPNCGRFQRLRFENLSELLAWARGQDFSFLRYSGSKVFAVQEGDEWHLAFGKDMEAIKRRGFSQVYEVTDV
;
A
#
# COMPACT_ATOMS: atom_id res chain seq x y z
N MET A 1 -14.50 19.76 -21.64
CA MET A 1 -13.37 18.86 -21.32
C MET A 1 -13.89 17.86 -20.31
N ALA A 2 -13.85 16.57 -20.65
CA ALA A 2 -14.44 15.52 -19.82
C ALA A 2 -13.65 15.38 -18.52
N HIS A 3 -14.25 15.82 -17.41
CA HIS A 3 -13.72 15.60 -16.07
C HIS A 3 -13.57 14.09 -15.86
N MET A 4 -12.33 13.60 -15.75
CA MET A 4 -12.09 12.24 -15.26
C MET A 4 -12.66 12.16 -13.84
N ARG A 5 -13.87 11.61 -13.73
CA ARG A 5 -14.49 11.19 -12.47
C ARG A 5 -14.57 9.67 -12.52
N GLY A 6 -13.78 9.02 -11.68
CA GLY A 6 -13.80 7.57 -11.52
C GLY A 6 -12.48 7.05 -10.95
N LEU A 7 -12.47 6.90 -9.61
CA LEU A 7 -11.37 6.45 -8.72
C LEU A 7 -10.29 7.48 -8.40
N GLU A 8 -10.55 8.14 -7.28
CA GLU A 8 -9.73 9.02 -6.45
C GLU A 8 -8.28 8.52 -6.30
N LEU A 9 -7.33 9.36 -6.68
CA LEU A 9 -5.91 9.12 -6.44
C LEU A 9 -5.71 9.14 -4.92
N VAL A 10 -5.33 8.02 -4.32
CA VAL A 10 -5.00 7.98 -2.89
C VAL A 10 -3.48 8.09 -2.75
N CYS A 11 -3.03 9.09 -2.02
CA CYS A 11 -1.65 9.18 -1.55
C CYS A 11 -1.52 8.30 -0.31
N ILE A 12 -0.63 7.30 -0.36
CA ILE A 12 -0.42 6.34 0.71
C ILE A 12 0.97 6.60 1.28
N CYS A 13 1.01 7.06 2.53
CA CYS A 13 2.22 7.36 3.27
C CYS A 13 2.39 6.36 4.42
N LYS A 14 3.59 6.34 5.00
CA LYS A 14 3.92 5.49 6.13
C LYS A 14 2.95 5.63 7.32
N ARG A 15 2.54 6.86 7.65
CA ARG A 15 1.71 7.15 8.85
C ARG A 15 0.28 7.58 8.56
N ARG A 16 -0.09 7.72 7.29
CA ARG A 16 -1.43 8.16 6.88
C ARG A 16 -1.71 7.82 5.42
N ALA A 17 -2.97 7.71 5.07
CA ALA A 17 -3.45 7.78 3.69
C ALA A 17 -4.51 8.86 3.52
N PHE A 18 -4.52 9.52 2.36
CA PHE A 18 -5.48 10.56 2.05
C PHE A 18 -5.73 10.67 0.54
N GLU A 19 -6.92 11.17 0.20
CA GLU A 19 -7.31 11.40 -1.18
C GLU A 19 -6.70 12.69 -1.72
N ILE A 20 -6.23 12.62 -2.97
CA ILE A 20 -5.72 13.75 -3.74
C ILE A 20 -6.48 13.88 -5.06
N MET A 21 -6.52 15.10 -5.57
CA MET A 21 -7.16 15.46 -6.83
C MET A 21 -6.19 16.28 -7.66
N TYR A 22 -6.29 16.20 -8.99
CA TYR A 22 -5.50 17.04 -9.88
C TYR A 22 -6.36 18.20 -10.40
N GLU A 23 -6.00 19.43 -10.03
CA GLU A 23 -6.73 20.65 -10.34
C GLU A 23 -5.74 21.74 -10.77
N ASP A 24 -6.05 22.47 -11.85
CA ASP A 24 -5.28 23.62 -12.34
C ASP A 24 -3.75 23.42 -12.42
N GLY A 25 -3.32 22.21 -12.82
CA GLY A 25 -1.89 21.90 -13.00
C GLY A 25 -1.17 21.36 -11.77
N LYS A 26 -1.88 21.12 -10.66
CA LYS A 26 -1.31 20.67 -9.40
C LYS A 26 -2.15 19.61 -8.69
N TYR A 27 -1.53 18.88 -7.75
CA TYR A 27 -2.25 17.98 -6.86
C TYR A 27 -2.71 18.73 -5.60
N VAL A 28 -3.96 18.52 -5.23
CA VAL A 28 -4.58 19.11 -4.04
C VAL A 28 -5.25 18.05 -3.17
N ASP A 29 -5.34 18.28 -1.87
CA ASP A 29 -6.14 17.46 -0.97
C ASP A 29 -7.64 17.78 -1.08
N LEU A 30 -8.48 17.03 -0.38
CA LEU A 30 -9.94 17.27 -0.34
C LEU A 30 -10.35 18.64 0.23
N ARG A 31 -9.42 19.41 0.80
CA ARG A 31 -9.63 20.77 1.31
C ARG A 31 -9.12 21.83 0.32
N GLY A 32 -8.66 21.42 -0.87
CA GLY A 32 -8.11 22.30 -1.89
C GLY A 32 -6.69 22.80 -1.59
N ARG A 33 -5.99 22.20 -0.62
CA ARG A 33 -4.61 22.57 -0.29
C ARG A 33 -3.66 21.78 -1.18
N GLU A 34 -2.66 22.47 -1.72
CA GLU A 34 -1.64 21.85 -2.56
C GLU A 34 -0.85 20.78 -1.80
N VAL A 35 -0.58 19.68 -2.49
CA VAL A 35 0.20 18.55 -1.99
C VAL A 35 1.56 18.59 -2.67
N GLU A 36 2.57 19.02 -1.92
CA GLU A 36 3.97 19.06 -2.35
C GLU A 36 4.69 17.73 -2.03
N GLY A 37 5.80 17.46 -2.72
CA GLY A 37 6.64 16.28 -2.47
C GLY A 37 5.99 14.95 -2.88
N LEU A 38 5.03 14.99 -3.79
CA LEU A 38 4.35 13.81 -4.30
C LEU A 38 5.28 12.97 -5.19
N LEU A 39 5.41 11.70 -4.88
CA LEU A 39 6.14 10.71 -5.68
C LEU A 39 5.15 9.82 -6.43
N ASP A 40 5.32 9.71 -7.75
CA ASP A 40 4.64 8.71 -8.58
C ASP A 40 5.51 7.45 -8.66
N MET A 41 4.99 6.38 -8.07
CA MET A 41 5.71 5.12 -7.90
C MET A 41 5.07 4.04 -8.77
N THR A 42 5.91 3.24 -9.43
CA THR A 42 5.46 2.05 -10.17
C THR A 42 6.04 0.80 -9.53
N CYS A 43 5.18 -0.17 -9.24
CA CYS A 43 5.62 -1.48 -8.77
C CYS A 43 6.10 -2.35 -9.93
N PHE A 44 7.39 -2.68 -10.01
CA PHE A 44 7.92 -3.54 -11.06
C PHE A 44 7.42 -5.00 -11.03
N HIS A 45 6.76 -5.42 -9.93
CA HIS A 45 6.19 -6.76 -9.84
C HIS A 45 4.78 -6.86 -10.44
N CYS A 46 3.89 -5.92 -10.10
CA CYS A 46 2.48 -5.95 -10.55
C CYS A 46 2.11 -4.84 -11.53
N MET A 47 3.06 -3.96 -11.87
CA MET A 47 2.91 -2.79 -12.74
C MET A 47 1.87 -1.76 -12.27
N ALA A 48 1.38 -1.87 -11.03
CA ALA A 48 0.49 -0.88 -10.45
C ALA A 48 1.24 0.42 -10.14
N SER A 49 0.65 1.54 -10.56
CA SER A 49 1.07 2.88 -10.19
C SER A 49 0.36 3.31 -8.90
N TYR A 50 1.05 4.07 -8.06
CA TYR A 50 0.53 4.60 -6.81
C TYR A 50 1.30 5.85 -6.39
N TYR A 51 0.68 6.66 -5.54
CA TYR A 51 1.29 7.89 -5.04
C TYR A 51 1.72 7.75 -3.58
N THR A 52 2.87 8.33 -3.25
CA THR A 52 3.38 8.48 -1.88
C THR A 52 4.05 9.85 -1.71
N LEU A 53 4.60 10.14 -0.53
CA LEU A 53 5.35 11.36 -0.26
C LEU A 53 6.84 11.06 -0.09
N GLU A 54 7.70 11.97 -0.53
CA GLU A 54 9.14 11.87 -0.36
C GLU A 54 9.56 11.97 1.13
N GLY A 55 10.68 11.33 1.47
CA GLY A 55 11.31 11.43 2.80
C GLY A 55 10.72 10.44 3.81
N ASP A 56 10.54 10.87 5.05
CA ASP A 56 10.11 10.00 6.16
C ASP A 56 8.68 9.45 6.03
N GLU A 57 7.92 9.94 5.06
CA GLU A 57 6.54 9.52 4.78
C GLU A 57 6.44 8.50 3.63
N GLU A 58 7.54 8.18 2.94
CA GLU A 58 7.57 7.22 1.83
C GLU A 58 7.22 5.80 2.32
N ILE A 59 6.36 5.10 1.57
CA ILE A 59 6.11 3.68 1.79
C ILE A 59 7.12 2.81 1.03
N GLU A 60 7.53 1.71 1.66
CA GLU A 60 8.58 0.81 1.13
C GLU A 60 8.00 -0.42 0.41
N PHE A 61 6.67 -0.50 0.33
CA PHE A 61 5.91 -1.61 -0.24
C PHE A 61 4.91 -1.12 -1.28
N CYS A 62 4.56 -1.99 -2.23
CA CYS A 62 3.49 -1.71 -3.16
C CYS A 62 2.12 -1.87 -2.47
N PRO A 63 1.25 -0.84 -2.47
CA PRO A 63 -0.06 -0.91 -1.82
C PRO A 63 -1.05 -1.82 -2.55
N ASN A 64 -0.74 -2.26 -3.78
CA ASN A 64 -1.57 -3.17 -4.55
C ASN A 64 -1.21 -4.65 -4.29
N CYS A 65 0.09 -5.01 -4.34
CA CYS A 65 0.51 -6.41 -4.24
C CYS A 65 1.28 -6.76 -2.96
N GLY A 66 1.67 -5.77 -2.15
CA GLY A 66 2.38 -5.97 -0.87
C GLY A 66 3.86 -6.31 -1.00
N ARG A 67 4.43 -6.30 -2.21
CA ARG A 67 5.87 -6.52 -2.41
C ARG A 67 6.71 -5.32 -2.01
N PHE A 68 7.85 -5.62 -1.42
CA PHE A 68 8.93 -4.69 -1.09
C PHE A 68 9.96 -4.67 -2.21
N GLN A 69 10.50 -3.50 -2.54
CA GLN A 69 11.57 -3.40 -3.55
C GLN A 69 12.98 -3.41 -2.95
N ARG A 70 13.13 -2.85 -1.74
CA ARG A 70 14.45 -2.66 -1.09
C ARG A 70 14.61 -3.40 0.24
N LEU A 71 13.49 -3.82 0.83
CA LEU A 71 13.47 -4.56 2.10
C LEU A 71 13.16 -6.02 1.85
N ARG A 72 13.75 -6.87 2.69
CA ARG A 72 13.50 -8.31 2.73
C ARG A 72 13.36 -8.71 4.20
N PHE A 73 12.39 -9.58 4.47
CA PHE A 73 12.15 -10.12 5.80
C PHE A 73 12.38 -11.63 5.75
N GLU A 74 13.34 -12.12 6.53
CA GLU A 74 13.66 -13.55 6.60
C GLU A 74 12.74 -14.31 7.55
N ASN A 75 12.11 -13.59 8.49
CA ASN A 75 11.17 -14.17 9.43
C ASN A 75 9.90 -13.32 9.61
N LEU A 76 8.82 -14.01 9.99
CA LEU A 76 7.50 -13.41 10.22
C LEU A 76 7.55 -12.31 11.29
N SER A 77 8.35 -12.49 12.34
CA SER A 77 8.39 -11.54 13.46
C SER A 77 8.89 -10.17 13.04
N GLU A 78 9.90 -10.09 12.17
CA GLU A 78 10.42 -8.84 11.63
C GLU A 78 9.38 -8.13 10.76
N LEU A 79 8.71 -8.87 9.87
CA LEU A 79 7.65 -8.30 9.03
C LEU A 79 6.50 -7.74 9.89
N LEU A 80 6.05 -8.51 10.89
CA LEU A 80 5.00 -8.06 11.81
C LEU A 80 5.43 -6.85 12.64
N ALA A 81 6.69 -6.79 13.09
CA ALA A 81 7.22 -5.64 13.82
C ALA A 81 7.29 -4.39 12.94
N TRP A 82 7.71 -4.52 11.68
CA TRP A 82 7.70 -3.41 10.72
C TRP A 82 6.26 -2.97 10.39
N ALA A 83 5.32 -3.92 10.25
CA ALA A 83 3.93 -3.62 9.92
C ALA A 83 3.21 -2.77 11.00
N ARG A 84 3.65 -2.84 12.28
CA ARG A 84 3.16 -1.95 13.37
C ARG A 84 3.29 -0.47 13.03
N GLY A 85 4.32 -0.12 12.27
CA GLY A 85 4.69 1.27 11.98
C GLY A 85 3.99 1.84 10.74
N GLN A 86 3.03 1.12 10.16
CA GLN A 86 2.41 1.45 8.88
C GLN A 86 0.94 1.78 9.04
N ASP A 87 0.46 2.79 8.31
CA ASP A 87 -0.96 3.05 8.17
C ASP A 87 -1.57 2.25 7.02
N PHE A 88 -2.39 1.25 7.38
CA PHE A 88 -3.15 0.45 6.41
C PHE A 88 -4.58 0.96 6.20
N SER A 89 -4.92 2.16 6.68
CA SER A 89 -6.29 2.71 6.57
C SER A 89 -6.78 2.81 5.12
N PHE A 90 -5.89 2.93 4.14
CA PHE A 90 -6.24 2.94 2.71
C PHE A 90 -6.95 1.65 2.25
N LEU A 91 -6.77 0.52 2.94
CA LEU A 91 -7.44 -0.72 2.57
C LEU A 91 -8.95 -0.69 2.84
N ARG A 92 -9.45 0.27 3.63
CA ARG A 92 -10.90 0.46 3.86
C ARG A 92 -11.68 0.65 2.57
N TYR A 93 -11.08 1.32 1.57
CA TYR A 93 -11.72 1.60 0.29
C TYR A 93 -11.86 0.33 -0.56
N SER A 94 -10.87 -0.57 -0.49
CA SER A 94 -10.94 -1.85 -1.18
C SER A 94 -11.65 -2.92 -0.36
N GLY A 95 -11.94 -2.70 0.93
CA GLY A 95 -12.43 -3.71 1.87
C GLY A 95 -11.50 -4.91 2.02
N SER A 96 -10.20 -4.70 1.77
CA SER A 96 -9.17 -5.74 1.95
C SER A 96 -8.59 -5.68 3.36
N LYS A 97 -8.00 -6.79 3.76
CA LYS A 97 -7.21 -6.93 4.98
C LYS A 97 -5.74 -7.17 4.62
N VAL A 98 -4.88 -6.97 5.60
CA VAL A 98 -3.44 -7.20 5.51
C VAL A 98 -3.12 -8.63 5.94
N PHE A 99 -2.31 -9.32 5.15
CA PHE A 99 -1.79 -10.65 5.47
C PHE A 99 -0.28 -10.66 5.31
N ALA A 100 0.41 -11.36 6.20
CA ALA A 100 1.80 -11.75 6.03
C ALA A 100 1.82 -13.11 5.32
N VAL A 101 2.54 -13.19 4.20
CA VAL A 101 2.63 -14.40 3.38
C VAL A 101 4.08 -14.80 3.19
N GLN A 102 4.31 -16.11 3.11
CA GLN A 102 5.63 -16.66 2.80
C GLN A 102 5.69 -17.09 1.33
N GLU A 103 6.74 -16.66 0.63
CA GLU A 103 7.08 -17.06 -0.73
C GLU A 103 8.56 -17.45 -0.79
N GLY A 104 8.85 -18.74 -0.99
CA GLY A 104 10.21 -19.25 -0.81
C GLY A 104 10.69 -19.04 0.63
N ASP A 105 11.85 -18.41 0.78
CA ASP A 105 12.48 -18.12 2.07
C ASP A 105 12.19 -16.69 2.57
N GLU A 106 11.25 -15.98 1.95
CA GLU A 106 10.95 -14.58 2.25
C GLU A 106 9.52 -14.37 2.72
N TRP A 107 9.36 -13.37 3.59
CA TRP A 107 8.07 -12.88 4.06
C TRP A 107 7.70 -11.56 3.38
N HIS A 108 6.45 -11.48 2.92
CA HIS A 108 5.89 -10.30 2.25
C HIS A 108 4.50 -9.95 2.81
N LEU A 109 4.00 -8.77 2.47
CA LEU A 109 2.59 -8.46 2.63
C LEU A 109 1.79 -9.01 1.45
N ALA A 110 0.53 -9.33 1.71
CA ALA A 110 -0.50 -9.53 0.70
C ALA A 110 -1.81 -8.91 1.16
N PHE A 111 -2.61 -8.42 0.21
CA PHE A 111 -3.91 -7.82 0.48
C PHE A 111 -5.02 -8.65 -0.15
N GLY A 112 -6.08 -8.90 0.62
CA GLY A 112 -7.21 -9.72 0.18
C GLY A 112 -8.43 -9.54 1.05
N LYS A 113 -9.60 -9.97 0.56
CA LYS A 113 -10.88 -9.84 1.29
C LYS A 113 -10.92 -10.67 2.57
N ASP A 114 -10.31 -11.85 2.52
CA ASP A 114 -10.25 -12.81 3.61
C ASP A 114 -9.05 -13.75 3.43
N MET A 115 -8.79 -14.54 4.46
CA MET A 115 -7.71 -15.52 4.52
C MET A 115 -7.77 -16.55 3.39
N GLU A 116 -8.97 -17.00 3.02
CA GLU A 116 -9.16 -18.04 2.01
C GLU A 116 -8.83 -17.51 0.60
N ALA A 117 -9.18 -16.25 0.31
CA ALA A 117 -8.79 -15.57 -0.92
C ALA A 117 -7.26 -15.46 -1.08
N ILE A 118 -6.52 -15.30 0.02
CA ILE A 118 -5.05 -15.28 0.01
C ILE A 118 -4.47 -16.69 -0.16
N LYS A 119 -4.97 -17.68 0.59
CA LYS A 119 -4.50 -19.07 0.48
C LYS A 119 -4.62 -19.63 -0.93
N ARG A 120 -5.68 -19.27 -1.67
CA ARG A 120 -5.88 -19.66 -3.08
C ARG A 120 -4.76 -19.18 -4.03
N ARG A 121 -3.94 -18.21 -3.61
CA ARG A 121 -2.79 -17.72 -4.39
C ARG A 121 -1.57 -18.63 -4.30
N GLY A 122 -1.59 -19.65 -3.44
CA GLY A 122 -0.55 -20.70 -3.39
C GLY A 122 0.66 -20.38 -2.50
N PHE A 123 0.54 -19.45 -1.57
CA PHE A 123 1.59 -19.18 -0.57
C PHE A 123 1.76 -20.37 0.38
N SER A 124 3.01 -20.63 0.81
CA SER A 124 3.32 -21.75 1.70
C SER A 124 2.77 -21.51 3.12
N GLN A 125 2.77 -20.25 3.56
CA GLN A 125 2.22 -19.84 4.85
C GLN A 125 1.50 -18.50 4.71
N VAL A 126 0.43 -18.32 5.50
CA VAL A 126 -0.40 -17.11 5.51
C VAL A 126 -0.83 -16.80 6.94
N TYR A 127 -0.61 -15.57 7.37
CA TYR A 127 -0.99 -15.04 8.68
C TYR A 127 -1.76 -13.74 8.51
N GLU A 128 -2.90 -13.60 9.18
CA GLU A 128 -3.63 -12.32 9.20
C GLU A 128 -2.87 -11.35 10.10
N VAL A 129 -2.61 -10.16 9.59
CA VAL A 129 -1.99 -9.10 10.35
C VAL A 129 -3.11 -8.41 11.13
N THR A 130 -3.40 -8.94 12.32
CA THR A 130 -4.45 -8.43 13.22
C THR A 130 -3.88 -7.39 14.17
N ASP A 131 -4.53 -6.22 14.25
CA ASP A 131 -4.31 -5.14 15.23
C ASP A 131 -2.84 -4.99 15.66
N VAL A 132 -2.08 -4.39 14.74
CA VAL A 132 -0.71 -3.93 14.96
C VAL A 132 -0.69 -2.47 15.32
#